data_AF-M5U2D1-F1
#
_entry.id   AF-M5U2D1-F1
#
_cell.length_a   1.000
_cell.length_b   1.000
_cell.length_c   1.000
_cell.angle_alpha   90.00
_cell.angle_beta   90.00
_cell.angle_gamma   90.00
#
_symmetry.space_group_name_H-M   'P 1'
#
loop_
_entity.id
_entity.type
_entity.pdbx_description
1 polymer ?
#
loop_
_entity_poly.entity_id
_entity_poly.type
_entity_poly.pdbx_seq_one_letter_code
_entity_poly.pdbx_strand_id
1 'polypeptide(L)'
;MAIGPLADVSALHVDQLYDLYYAVAEKDHAFRLQSQYGSVTPPAGHCEFRPLSRESFTQRVLHYDSLGAGEIGQSLRTRLARQAAAYGVASTKQKVAKRAA
;
A
#
# COMPACT_ATOMS: atom_id res chain seq x y z
N MET A 1 12.12 4.29 -15.91
CA MET A 1 11.15 3.34 -15.31
C MET A 1 9.76 3.91 -15.57
N ALA A 2 8.98 3.36 -16.49
CA ALA A 2 7.63 3.86 -16.77
C ALA A 2 6.72 3.40 -15.63
N ILE A 3 6.23 4.33 -14.82
CA ILE A 3 5.16 4.05 -13.86
C ILE A 3 3.95 3.69 -14.74
N GLY A 4 3.51 2.43 -14.69
CA GLY A 4 2.32 1.99 -15.41
C GLY A 4 1.09 2.83 -15.02
N PRO A 5 -0.04 2.70 -15.75
CA PRO A 5 -1.25 3.46 -15.44
C PRO A 5 -1.61 3.28 -13.96
N LEU A 6 -1.70 4.41 -13.24
CA LEU A 6 -2.04 4.41 -11.83
C LEU A 6 -3.42 3.81 -11.66
N ALA A 7 -3.52 2.74 -10.86
CA ALA A 7 -4.80 2.18 -10.53
C ALA A 7 -5.62 3.21 -9.75
N ASP A 8 -6.86 3.46 -10.19
CA ASP A 8 -7.79 4.29 -9.43
C ASP A 8 -8.29 3.52 -8.19
N VAL A 9 -7.82 3.97 -7.04
CA VAL A 9 -8.15 3.44 -5.71
C VAL A 9 -9.12 4.34 -4.93
N SER A 10 -9.61 5.42 -5.55
CA SER A 10 -10.50 6.39 -4.90
C SER A 10 -11.79 5.75 -4.36
N ALA A 11 -12.33 4.80 -5.12
CA ALA A 11 -13.58 4.09 -4.81
C ALA A 11 -13.40 2.84 -3.90
N LEU A 12 -12.20 2.56 -3.40
CA LEU A 12 -11.99 1.40 -2.54
C LEU A 12 -12.59 1.63 -1.14
N HIS A 13 -13.23 0.60 -0.60
CA HIS A 13 -13.63 0.59 0.81
C HIS A 13 -12.38 0.61 1.71
N VAL A 14 -12.52 1.09 2.95
CA VAL A 14 -11.39 1.22 3.89
C VAL A 14 -10.67 -0.11 4.12
N ASP A 15 -11.40 -1.22 4.15
CA ASP A 15 -10.80 -2.56 4.24
C ASP A 15 -9.93 -2.93 3.04
N GLN A 16 -10.37 -2.57 1.82
CA GLN A 16 -9.61 -2.80 0.61
C GLN A 16 -8.39 -1.87 0.52
N LEU A 17 -8.50 -0.66 1.07
CA LEU A 17 -7.35 0.25 1.24
C LEU A 17 -6.34 -0.31 2.24
N TYR A 18 -6.80 -0.96 3.31
CA TYR A 18 -5.90 -1.63 4.25
C TYR A 18 -5.17 -2.79 3.59
N ASP A 19 -5.86 -3.64 2.85
CA ASP A 19 -5.24 -4.78 2.17
C ASP A 19 -4.18 -4.31 1.16
N LEU A 20 -4.48 -3.21 0.43
CA LEU A 20 -3.52 -2.56 -0.47
C LEU A 20 -2.32 -1.99 0.28
N TYR A 21 -2.56 -1.28 1.38
CA TYR A 21 -1.51 -0.74 2.26
C TYR A 21 -0.60 -1.86 2.79
N TYR A 22 -1.17 -2.93 3.29
CA TYR A 22 -0.42 -4.04 3.86
C TYR A 22 0.48 -4.70 2.82
N ALA A 23 -0.06 -4.98 1.63
CA ALA A 23 0.70 -5.56 0.53
C ALA A 23 1.85 -4.65 0.05
N VAL A 24 1.62 -3.32 0.01
CA VAL A 24 2.69 -2.35 -0.26
C VAL A 24 3.75 -2.38 0.82
N ALA A 25 3.36 -2.38 2.09
CA ALA A 25 4.28 -2.39 3.22
C ALA A 25 5.14 -3.67 3.23
N GLU A 26 4.55 -4.82 2.92
CA GLU A 26 5.24 -6.10 2.82
C GLU A 26 6.29 -6.08 1.69
N LYS A 27 5.93 -5.58 0.50
CA LYS A 27 6.87 -5.47 -0.63
C LYS A 27 8.01 -4.50 -0.34
N ASP A 28 7.71 -3.35 0.26
CA ASP A 28 8.73 -2.38 0.64
C ASP A 28 9.68 -2.94 1.70
N HIS A 29 9.15 -3.65 2.70
CA HIS A 29 9.95 -4.30 3.72
C HIS A 29 10.88 -5.37 3.13
N ALA A 30 10.36 -6.25 2.26
CA ALA A 30 11.16 -7.25 1.56
C ALA A 30 12.26 -6.61 0.70
N PHE A 31 11.94 -5.51 -0.01
CA PHE A 31 12.92 -4.77 -0.80
C PHE A 31 14.02 -4.17 0.07
N ARG A 32 13.67 -3.59 1.23
CA ARG A 32 14.65 -3.05 2.19
C ARG A 32 15.58 -4.13 2.73
N LEU A 33 15.05 -5.29 3.11
CA LEU A 33 15.86 -6.42 3.54
C LEU A 33 16.81 -6.89 2.44
N GLN A 34 16.31 -7.07 1.22
CA GLN A 34 17.13 -7.49 0.09
C GLN A 34 18.20 -6.45 -0.27
N SER A 35 17.88 -5.15 -0.20
CA SER A 35 18.83 -4.09 -0.52
C SER A 35 19.97 -4.00 0.51
N GLN A 36 19.69 -4.31 1.78
CA GLN A 36 20.66 -4.16 2.86
C GLN A 36 21.49 -5.42 3.08
N TYR A 37 20.86 -6.59 2.94
CA TYR A 37 21.48 -7.88 3.27
C TYR A 37 21.71 -8.79 2.06
N GLY A 38 21.18 -8.43 0.89
CA GLY A 38 21.23 -9.27 -0.29
C GLY A 38 20.57 -10.62 -0.02
N SER A 39 21.38 -11.68 -0.11
CA SER A 39 20.97 -13.07 0.12
C SER A 39 21.20 -13.54 1.56
N VAL A 40 21.80 -12.71 2.41
CA VAL A 40 22.13 -13.06 3.79
C VAL A 40 20.92 -12.81 4.69
N THR A 41 20.68 -13.70 5.66
CA THR A 41 19.61 -13.51 6.64
C THR A 41 19.93 -12.31 7.54
N PRO A 42 18.99 -11.38 7.78
CA PRO A 42 19.21 -10.25 8.69
C PRO A 42 19.48 -10.73 10.13
N PRO A 43 20.30 -10.00 10.90
CA PRO A 43 20.51 -10.28 12.32
C PRO A 43 19.20 -10.25 13.12
N ALA A 44 19.16 -11.00 14.23
CA ALA A 44 18.01 -11.02 15.11
C ALA A 44 17.63 -9.59 15.58
N GLY A 45 16.34 -9.25 15.47
CA GLY A 45 15.80 -7.94 15.84
C GLY A 45 15.99 -6.82 14.80
N HIS A 46 16.69 -7.07 13.68
CA HIS A 46 16.86 -6.04 12.67
C HIS A 46 15.65 -5.93 11.72
N CYS A 47 15.12 -4.71 11.55
CA CYS A 47 14.01 -4.37 10.67
C CYS A 47 12.82 -5.33 10.78
N GLU A 48 12.23 -5.48 11.96
CA GLU A 48 10.99 -6.25 12.07
C GLU A 48 9.86 -5.61 11.26
N PHE A 49 9.06 -6.45 10.58
CA PHE A 49 7.89 -5.99 9.86
C PHE A 49 6.76 -5.64 10.85
N ARG A 50 6.55 -4.34 11.08
CA ARG A 50 5.54 -3.81 12.01
C ARG A 50 4.59 -2.85 11.29
N PRO A 51 3.69 -3.35 10.43
CA PRO A 51 2.68 -2.52 9.79
C PRO A 51 1.66 -2.00 10.82
N LEU A 52 0.90 -0.97 10.46
CA LEU A 52 -0.23 -0.52 11.26
C LEU A 52 -1.26 -1.64 11.39
N SER A 53 -1.89 -1.72 12.56
CA SER A 53 -3.08 -2.58 12.74
C SER A 53 -4.22 -2.07 11.84
N ARG A 54 -5.14 -2.98 11.49
CA ARG A 54 -6.32 -2.63 10.69
C ARG A 54 -7.16 -1.54 11.35
N GLU A 55 -7.32 -1.60 12.67
CA GLU A 55 -8.06 -0.61 13.44
C GLU A 55 -7.38 0.77 13.37
N SER A 56 -6.09 0.87 13.69
CA SER A 56 -5.37 2.14 13.66
C SER A 56 -5.30 2.72 12.25
N PHE A 57 -5.16 1.88 11.23
CA PHE A 57 -5.24 2.33 9.83
C PHE A 57 -6.63 2.91 9.51
N THR A 58 -7.69 2.20 9.88
CA THR A 58 -9.07 2.63 9.66
C THR A 58 -9.36 3.97 10.32
N GLN A 59 -8.99 4.12 11.60
CA GLN A 59 -9.13 5.38 12.33
C GLN A 59 -8.39 6.53 11.63
N ARG A 60 -7.18 6.30 11.10
CA ARG A 60 -6.42 7.33 10.36
C ARG A 60 -7.08 7.69 9.04
N VAL A 61 -7.60 6.73 8.29
CA VAL A 61 -8.31 7.00 7.03
C VAL A 61 -9.56 7.84 7.28
N LEU A 62 -10.40 7.42 8.24
CA LEU A 62 -11.62 8.16 8.57
C LEU A 62 -11.32 9.58 9.07
N HIS A 63 -10.27 9.73 9.89
CA HIS A 63 -9.84 11.04 10.33
C HIS A 63 -9.38 11.91 9.14
N TYR A 64 -8.57 11.39 8.23
CA TYR A 64 -8.15 12.14 7.05
C TYR A 64 -9.28 12.46 6.08
N ASP A 65 -10.30 11.62 5.99
CA ASP A 65 -11.51 11.88 5.22
C ASP A 65 -12.35 13.01 5.85
N SER A 66 -12.29 13.20 7.17
CA SER A 66 -12.96 14.31 7.87
C SER A 66 -12.24 15.67 7.78
N LEU A 67 -10.97 15.68 7.38
CA LEU A 67 -10.15 16.89 7.33
C LEU A 67 -10.14 17.51 5.92
N GLY A 68 -10.09 18.84 5.85
CA GLY A 68 -9.89 19.57 4.59
C GLY A 68 -10.91 19.18 3.52
N ALA A 69 -12.19 19.05 3.89
CA ALA A 69 -13.27 18.59 3.01
C ALA A 69 -12.99 17.26 2.26
N GLY A 70 -12.14 16.40 2.83
CA GLY A 70 -11.76 15.09 2.26
C GLY A 70 -10.54 15.12 1.34
N GLU A 71 -9.92 16.29 1.10
CA GLU A 71 -8.72 16.40 0.25
C GLU A 71 -7.54 15.59 0.79
N ILE A 72 -7.36 15.56 2.12
CA ILE A 72 -6.29 14.79 2.76
C ILE A 72 -6.50 13.29 2.53
N GLY A 73 -7.75 12.83 2.65
CA GLY A 73 -8.16 11.47 2.32
C GLY A 73 -7.88 11.08 0.87
N GLN A 74 -8.16 11.99 -0.08
CA GLN A 74 -7.86 11.76 -1.50
C GLN A 74 -6.35 11.74 -1.78
N SER A 75 -5.58 12.61 -1.13
CA SER A 75 -4.12 12.63 -1.23
C SER A 75 -3.50 11.33 -0.70
N LEU A 76 -4.00 10.80 0.43
CA LEU A 76 -3.60 9.50 0.95
C LEU A 76 -3.81 8.39 -0.10
N ARG A 77 -5.01 8.32 -0.68
CA ARG A 77 -5.38 7.31 -1.68
C ARG A 77 -4.48 7.42 -2.93
N THR A 78 -4.24 8.64 -3.40
CA THR A 78 -3.34 8.90 -4.54
C THR A 78 -1.91 8.43 -4.25
N ARG A 79 -1.37 8.75 -3.07
CA ARG A 79 -0.04 8.28 -2.66
C ARG A 79 0.01 6.76 -2.58
N LEU A 80 -1.01 6.13 -2.01
CA LEU A 80 -1.07 4.67 -1.89
C LEU A 80 -1.14 3.99 -3.26
N ALA A 81 -1.90 4.53 -4.22
CA ALA A 81 -1.92 4.05 -5.61
C ALA A 81 -0.54 4.15 -6.27
N ARG A 82 0.19 5.25 -6.06
CA ARG A 82 1.55 5.41 -6.58
C ARG A 82 2.51 4.38 -6.00
N GLN A 83 2.43 4.13 -4.69
CA GLN A 83 3.25 3.10 -4.04
C GLN A 83 2.90 1.71 -4.57
N ALA A 84 1.61 1.38 -4.68
CA ALA A 84 1.17 0.11 -5.24
C ALA A 84 1.73 -0.12 -6.65
N ALA A 85 1.69 0.90 -7.51
CA ALA A 85 2.29 0.83 -8.84
C ALA A 85 3.81 0.63 -8.80
N ALA A 86 4.52 1.35 -7.91
CA ALA A 86 5.98 1.24 -7.78
C ALA A 86 6.43 -0.15 -7.32
N TYR A 87 5.69 -0.78 -6.40
CA TYR A 87 5.99 -2.13 -5.89
C TYR A 87 5.32 -3.26 -6.67
N GLY A 88 4.64 -2.97 -7.78
CA GLY A 88 3.95 -3.98 -8.59
C GLY A 88 2.79 -4.67 -7.86
N VAL A 89 2.20 -4.03 -6.86
CA VAL A 89 1.04 -4.53 -6.11
C VAL A 89 -0.22 -4.22 -6.92
N ALA A 90 -0.88 -5.26 -7.41
CA ALA A 90 -2.13 -5.11 -8.14
C ALA A 90 -3.24 -4.60 -7.21
N SER A 91 -3.88 -3.49 -7.57
CA SER A 91 -5.15 -3.11 -6.95
C SER A 91 -6.19 -4.20 -7.22
N THR A 92 -7.13 -4.42 -6.30
CA THR A 92 -8.20 -5.42 -6.45
C THR A 92 -9.01 -5.24 -7.74
N LYS A 93 -9.16 -4.01 -8.26
CA LYS A 93 -9.75 -3.74 -9.58
C LYS A 93 -8.94 -4.34 -10.74
N GLN A 94 -7.61 -4.34 -10.67
CA GLN A 94 -6.74 -4.95 -11.68
C GLN A 94 -6.81 -6.48 -11.68
N LYS A 95 -7.04 -7.12 -10.53
CA LYS A 95 -7.24 -8.58 -10.44
C LYS A 95 -8.51 -9.06 -11.14
N VAL A 96 -9.56 -8.24 -11.15
CA VAL A 96 -10.83 -8.56 -11.84
C VAL A 96 -10.66 -8.45 -13.36
N ALA A 97 -10.03 -7.38 -13.86
CA ALA A 97 -9.80 -7.19 -15.30
C ALA A 97 -8.90 -8.29 -15.90
N LYS A 98 -7.93 -8.82 -15.15
CA LYS A 98 -7.02 -9.86 -15.61
C LYS A 98 -7.60 -11.28 -15.60
N ARG A 99 -8.76 -11.50 -14.98
CA ARG A 99 -9.47 -12.80 -14.96
C ARG A 99 -10.57 -12.89 -16.03
N ALA A 100 -10.94 -11.78 -16.64
CA ALA A 100 -11.99 -11.69 -17.65
C ALA A 100 -11.44 -11.59 -19.10
N ALA A 101 -10.12 -11.78 -19.28
CA ALA A 101 -9.42 -11.76 -20.56
C ALA A 101 -8.75 -13.11 -20.83
#